data_AF-A0A2E1M6L0-F1
#
_entry.id   AF-A0A2E1M6L0-F1
#
_cell.length_a   1.000
_cell.length_b   1.000
_cell.length_c   1.000
_cell.angle_alpha   90.00
_cell.angle_beta   90.00
_cell.angle_gamma   90.00
#
_symmetry.space_group_name_H-M   'P 1'
#
loop_
_entity.id
_entity.type
_entity.pdbx_description
1 polymer ?
#
loop_
_entity_poly.entity_id
_entity_poly.type
_entity_poly.pdbx_seq_one_letter_code
_entity_poly.pdbx_strand_id
1 'polypeptide(L)'
;MHRPGADPLNMAPEDFWCDFCCRPWSEKTPFVEGHRGSCICGYCLSMAWIAVETDASELVRGEFFCVVSQEGTSDRAAQNRADDPGWASPSRPEAVISRKMVRMAAAVLSQDSENNWAKPTLPPQSSE
;
A
#
# COMPACT_ATOMS: atom_id res chain seq x y z
N MET A 1 -4.13 -7.32 7.04
CA MET A 1 -5.46 -7.51 7.67
C MET A 1 -5.76 -8.99 7.73
N HIS A 2 -6.34 -9.50 8.81
CA HIS A 2 -6.89 -10.86 8.82
C HIS A 2 -8.37 -10.86 8.44
N ARG A 3 -8.83 -11.94 7.83
CA ARG A 3 -10.25 -12.19 7.58
C ARG A 3 -11.04 -12.09 8.89
N PRO A 4 -12.20 -11.40 8.90
CA PRO A 4 -13.08 -11.41 10.07
C PRO A 4 -13.44 -12.83 10.51
N GLY A 5 -13.19 -13.14 11.79
CA GLY A 5 -13.46 -14.46 12.37
C GLY A 5 -12.45 -15.54 12.03
N ALA A 6 -11.28 -15.20 11.45
CA ALA A 6 -10.18 -16.14 11.31
C ALA A 6 -9.67 -16.60 12.69
N ASP A 7 -9.33 -17.89 12.79
CA ASP A 7 -8.76 -18.46 14.01
C ASP A 7 -7.27 -18.09 14.10
N PRO A 8 -6.84 -17.25 15.07
CA PRO A 8 -5.45 -16.85 15.18
C PRO A 8 -4.51 -18.02 15.48
N LEU A 9 -5.03 -19.16 15.95
CA LEU A 9 -4.24 -20.38 16.19
C LEU A 9 -4.20 -21.30 14.98
N ASN A 10 -4.96 -21.00 13.92
CA ASN A 10 -5.07 -21.82 12.72
C ASN A 10 -5.34 -20.95 11.47
N MET A 11 -4.36 -20.12 11.12
CA MET A 11 -4.43 -19.21 9.96
C MET A 11 -4.07 -19.93 8.66
N ALA A 12 -4.95 -19.85 7.66
CA ALA A 12 -4.67 -20.25 6.29
C ALA A 12 -4.25 -19.04 5.44
N PRO A 13 -3.58 -19.23 4.28
CA PRO A 13 -3.23 -18.13 3.39
C PRO A 13 -4.42 -17.23 3.00
N GLU A 14 -5.61 -17.80 2.82
CA GLU A 14 -6.83 -17.08 2.46
C GLU A 14 -7.38 -16.19 3.59
N ASP A 15 -6.87 -16.35 4.82
CA ASP A 15 -7.21 -15.50 5.95
C ASP A 15 -6.38 -14.21 5.98
N PHE A 16 -5.38 -14.04 5.11
CA PHE A 16 -4.64 -12.79 4.97
C PHE A 16 -5.25 -11.94 3.86
N TRP A 17 -5.85 -10.81 4.22
CA TRP A 17 -6.55 -9.92 3.32
C TRP A 17 -5.77 -8.64 3.10
N CYS A 18 -5.84 -8.11 1.88
CA CYS A 18 -5.33 -6.79 1.55
C CYS A 18 -6.11 -5.72 2.32
N ASP A 19 -5.43 -4.87 3.08
CA ASP A 19 -6.06 -3.80 3.86
C ASP A 19 -6.81 -2.79 2.99
N PHE A 20 -6.49 -2.68 1.70
CA PHE A 20 -7.02 -1.66 0.80
C PHE A 20 -8.26 -2.11 0.02
N CYS A 21 -8.34 -3.39 -0.36
CA CYS A 21 -9.46 -3.92 -1.16
C CYS A 21 -10.16 -5.14 -0.55
N CYS A 22 -9.73 -5.60 0.63
CA CYS A 22 -10.24 -6.79 1.33
C CYS A 22 -10.22 -8.07 0.51
N ARG A 23 -9.44 -8.13 -0.59
CA ARG A 23 -9.25 -9.38 -1.32
C ARG A 23 -8.31 -10.29 -0.54
N PRO A 24 -8.63 -11.60 -0.44
CA PRO A 24 -7.73 -12.56 0.17
C PRO A 24 -6.46 -12.69 -0.65
N TRP A 25 -5.39 -13.13 0.02
CA TRP A 25 -4.17 -13.57 -0.63
C TRP A 25 -4.45 -14.72 -1.60
N SER A 26 -3.68 -14.78 -2.68
CA SER A 26 -3.67 -15.89 -3.62
C SER A 26 -2.32 -15.96 -4.33
N GLU A 27 -1.95 -17.14 -4.83
CA GLU A 27 -0.72 -17.34 -5.61
C GLU A 27 -0.62 -16.44 -6.86
N LYS A 28 -1.76 -15.94 -7.37
CA LYS A 28 -1.82 -15.11 -8.58
C LYS A 28 -1.50 -13.65 -8.34
N THR A 29 -1.61 -13.16 -7.11
CA THR A 29 -1.46 -11.75 -6.77
C THR A 29 -0.44 -11.62 -5.64
N PRO A 30 0.74 -11.03 -5.89
CA PRO A 30 1.72 -10.85 -4.83
C PRO A 30 1.24 -9.85 -3.79
N PHE A 31 1.68 -10.04 -2.55
CA PHE A 31 1.36 -9.21 -1.39
C PHE A 31 2.66 -8.68 -0.78
N VAL A 32 2.60 -7.49 -0.20
CA VAL A 32 3.64 -6.98 0.69
C VAL A 32 3.05 -6.85 2.09
N GLU A 33 3.70 -7.49 3.06
CA GLU A 33 3.39 -7.34 4.48
C GLU A 33 4.11 -6.10 5.04
N GLY A 34 3.37 -5.28 5.79
CA GLY A 34 3.87 -4.15 6.54
C GLY A 34 3.88 -4.42 8.05
N HIS A 35 3.88 -3.35 8.84
CA HIS A 35 3.87 -3.47 10.29
C HIS A 35 2.56 -4.08 10.79
N ARG A 36 2.65 -4.92 11.82
CA ARG A 36 1.52 -5.56 12.51
C ARG A 36 0.58 -6.35 11.60
N GLY A 37 1.12 -7.04 10.58
CA GLY A 37 0.33 -7.87 9.66
C GLY A 37 -0.59 -7.07 8.74
N SER A 38 -0.31 -5.79 8.53
CA SER A 38 -0.91 -5.01 7.44
C SER A 38 -0.41 -5.55 6.09
N CYS A 39 -1.25 -5.52 5.07
CA CYS A 39 -0.95 -6.08 3.76
C CYS A 39 -1.46 -5.19 2.64
N ILE A 40 -0.65 -5.04 1.58
CA ILE A 40 -1.08 -4.46 0.30
C ILE A 40 -0.86 -5.46 -0.82
N CYS A 41 -1.89 -5.70 -1.64
CA CYS A 41 -1.76 -6.56 -2.82
C CYS A 41 -1.22 -5.78 -4.03
N GLY A 42 -0.64 -6.51 -4.99
CA GLY A 42 -0.04 -5.94 -6.20
C GLY A 42 -0.97 -5.02 -6.98
N TYR A 43 -2.29 -5.30 -7.04
CA TYR A 43 -3.25 -4.44 -7.72
C TYR A 43 -3.41 -3.07 -7.03
N CYS A 44 -3.59 -3.05 -5.70
CA CYS A 44 -3.68 -1.81 -4.94
C CYS A 44 -2.36 -1.04 -4.99
N LEU A 45 -1.23 -1.76 -4.92
CA LEU A 45 0.09 -1.16 -5.04
C LEU A 45 0.31 -0.51 -6.41
N SER A 46 -0.15 -1.13 -7.50
CA SER A 46 -0.07 -0.52 -8.84
C SER A 46 -0.86 0.78 -8.94
N MET A 47 -2.08 0.83 -8.40
CA MET A 47 -2.88 2.07 -8.37
C MET A 47 -2.21 3.15 -7.51
N ALA A 48 -1.76 2.78 -6.30
CA ALA A 48 -1.08 3.68 -5.40
C ALA A 48 0.23 4.22 -6.01
N TRP A 49 1.00 3.36 -6.67
CA TRP A 49 2.23 3.73 -7.38
C TRP A 49 1.96 4.78 -8.45
N ILE A 50 0.97 4.55 -9.32
CA ILE A 50 0.61 5.52 -10.36
C ILE A 50 0.26 6.87 -9.73
N ALA A 51 -0.69 6.88 -8.78
CA ALA A 51 -1.13 8.12 -8.15
C ALA A 51 0.01 8.88 -7.45
N VAL A 52 0.89 8.16 -6.74
CA VAL A 52 2.02 8.74 -6.01
C VAL A 52 3.07 9.33 -6.95
N GLU A 53 3.40 8.63 -8.03
CA GLU A 53 4.45 9.06 -8.98
C GLU A 53 3.95 10.12 -9.97
N THR A 54 2.64 10.20 -10.23
CA THR A 54 2.04 11.30 -11.01
C THR A 54 1.63 12.49 -10.13
N ASP A 55 1.94 12.46 -8.83
CA ASP A 55 1.48 13.44 -7.83
C ASP A 55 -0.02 13.78 -7.97
N ALA A 56 -0.85 12.75 -8.09
CA ALA A 56 -2.26 12.90 -8.41
C ALA A 56 -3.00 13.79 -7.40
N SER A 57 -3.96 14.57 -7.87
CA SER A 57 -4.68 15.57 -7.07
C SER A 57 -5.46 14.98 -5.89
N GLU A 58 -5.85 13.71 -6.00
CA GLU A 58 -6.60 12.94 -5.01
C GLU A 58 -5.73 12.37 -3.88
N LEU A 59 -4.41 12.57 -3.92
CA LEU A 59 -3.55 12.18 -2.82
C LEU A 59 -3.95 12.91 -1.53
N VAL A 60 -4.04 12.15 -0.44
CA VAL A 60 -4.34 12.67 0.90
C VAL A 60 -3.14 13.46 1.41
N ARG A 61 -3.35 14.73 1.77
CA ARG A 61 -2.35 15.61 2.36
C ARG A 61 -2.78 16.03 3.77
N GLY A 62 -1.81 16.24 4.65
CA GLY A 62 -2.08 16.57 6.05
C GLY A 62 -2.35 15.34 6.92
N GLU A 63 -3.45 15.37 7.67
CA GLU A 63 -3.75 14.38 8.70
C GLU A 63 -4.22 13.04 8.11
N PHE A 64 -3.42 11.99 8.34
CA PHE A 64 -3.80 10.62 8.04
C PHE A 64 -2.94 9.61 8.81
N PHE A 65 -3.46 8.39 8.97
CA PHE A 65 -2.73 7.25 9.50
C PHE A 65 -2.31 6.31 8.36
N CYS A 66 -1.02 6.00 8.26
CA CYS A 66 -0.52 5.05 7.28
C CYS A 66 -0.71 3.63 7.80
N VAL A 67 -1.61 2.85 7.19
CA VAL A 67 -1.93 1.49 7.67
C VAL A 67 -0.75 0.53 7.54
N VAL A 68 0.16 0.75 6.58
CA VAL A 68 1.31 -0.14 6.33
C VAL A 68 2.47 0.13 7.29
N SER A 69 2.78 1.39 7.61
CA SER A 69 3.84 1.73 8.57
C SER A 69 3.34 1.87 10.01
N GLN A 70 2.02 1.94 10.21
CA GLN A 70 1.39 2.23 11.51
C GLN A 70 1.78 3.60 12.08
N GLU A 71 2.05 4.56 11.21
CA GLU A 71 2.50 5.91 11.58
C GLU A 71 1.40 6.94 11.35
N GLY A 72 1.12 7.75 12.36
CA GLY A 72 0.31 8.97 12.26
C GLY A 72 1.12 10.17 11.77
N THR A 73 0.47 11.32 11.67
CA THR A 73 1.10 12.58 11.22
C THR A 73 2.23 13.02 12.13
N SER A 74 2.09 12.88 13.45
CA SER A 74 3.13 13.19 14.42
C SER A 74 4.39 12.33 14.24
N ASP A 75 4.21 11.03 13.98
CA ASP A 75 5.32 10.09 13.79
C ASP A 75 6.09 10.40 12.50
N ARG A 76 5.37 10.73 11.43
CA ARG A 76 5.98 11.19 10.18
C ARG A 76 6.68 12.53 10.34
N ALA A 77 6.08 13.48 11.07
CA ALA A 77 6.67 14.78 11.34
C ALA A 77 7.98 14.67 12.14
N ALA A 78 8.03 13.79 13.15
CA ALA A 78 9.25 13.50 13.92
C ALA A 78 10.40 12.94 13.05
N GLN A 79 10.08 12.40 11.86
CA GLN A 79 11.02 11.90 10.87
C GLN A 79 11.25 12.89 9.70
N ASN A 80 10.82 14.15 9.83
CA ASN A 80 10.88 15.17 8.76
C ASN A 80 10.10 14.76 7.49
N ARG A 81 8.96 14.10 7.65
CA ARG A 81 8.06 13.64 6.56
C ARG A 81 6.62 14.13 6.74
N ALA A 82 6.43 15.31 7.33
CA ALA A 82 5.10 15.86 7.60
C ALA A 82 4.28 16.11 6.31
N ASP A 83 4.97 16.36 5.19
CA ASP A 83 4.42 16.63 3.87
C ASP A 83 4.33 15.38 2.96
N ASP A 84 4.75 14.21 3.44
CA ASP A 84 4.68 12.92 2.72
C ASP A 84 3.19 12.59 2.47
N PRO A 85 2.69 12.66 1.22
CA PRO A 85 1.28 12.44 0.94
C PRO A 85 0.92 10.96 1.04
N GLY A 86 -0.37 10.68 1.20
CA GLY A 86 -0.92 9.34 1.23
C GLY A 86 -1.78 9.04 0.01
N TRP A 87 -1.85 7.78 -0.39
CA TRP A 87 -2.88 7.27 -1.27
C TRP A 87 -3.95 6.55 -0.46
N ALA A 88 -5.21 6.92 -0.65
CA ALA A 88 -6.37 6.25 -0.08
C ALA A 88 -6.97 5.27 -1.09
N SER A 89 -7.37 4.09 -0.63
CA SER A 89 -8.02 3.13 -1.53
C SER A 89 -9.41 3.60 -1.96
N PRO A 90 -9.75 3.55 -3.26
CA PRO A 90 -11.11 3.82 -3.73
C PRO A 90 -12.17 2.86 -3.14
N SER A 91 -11.76 1.64 -2.80
CA SER A 91 -12.65 0.64 -2.19
C SER A 91 -12.76 0.78 -0.67
N ARG A 92 -11.77 1.39 -0.03
CA ARG A 92 -11.69 1.61 1.42
C ARG A 92 -10.97 2.93 1.72
N PRO A 93 -11.66 4.07 1.64
CA PRO A 93 -11.02 5.38 1.79
C PRO A 93 -10.33 5.58 3.15
N GLU A 94 -10.71 4.82 4.17
CA GLU A 94 -10.06 4.81 5.48
C GLU A 94 -8.67 4.14 5.49
N ALA A 95 -8.37 3.30 4.49
CA ALA A 95 -7.08 2.65 4.34
C ALA A 95 -6.14 3.53 3.50
N VAL A 96 -5.22 4.21 4.17
CA VAL A 96 -4.24 5.11 3.56
C VAL A 96 -2.82 4.54 3.67
N ILE A 97 -2.04 4.62 2.59
CA ILE A 97 -0.61 4.28 2.56
C ILE A 97 0.20 5.52 2.17
N SER A 98 1.26 5.84 2.91
CA SER A 98 2.12 6.98 2.55
C SER A 98 2.94 6.69 1.28
N ARG A 99 3.31 7.74 0.55
CA ARG A 99 4.17 7.66 -0.64
C ARG A 99 5.46 6.91 -0.35
N LYS A 100 6.11 7.14 0.80
CA LYS A 100 7.28 6.36 1.23
C LYS A 100 6.98 4.85 1.21
N MET A 101 5.88 4.43 1.82
CA MET A 101 5.54 3.01 1.91
C MET A 101 5.11 2.41 0.57
N VAL A 102 4.45 3.19 -0.30
CA VAL A 102 4.20 2.78 -1.69
C VAL A 102 5.50 2.47 -2.42
N ARG A 103 6.50 3.37 -2.34
CA ARG A 103 7.80 3.17 -2.99
C ARG A 103 8.57 1.98 -2.43
N MET A 104 8.55 1.80 -1.11
CA MET A 104 9.18 0.65 -0.46
C MET A 104 8.52 -0.67 -0.88
N ALA A 105 7.19 -0.76 -0.83
CA ALA A 105 6.47 -1.96 -1.25
C ALA A 105 6.70 -2.27 -2.74
N ALA A 106 6.75 -1.25 -3.60
CA ALA A 106 7.09 -1.41 -5.01
C ALA A 106 8.52 -1.92 -5.21
N ALA A 107 9.47 -1.49 -4.39
CA ALA A 107 10.83 -2.02 -4.42
C ALA A 107 10.86 -3.50 -4.04
N VAL A 108 10.14 -3.90 -2.98
CA VAL A 108 10.04 -5.30 -2.54
C VAL A 108 9.53 -6.19 -3.68
N LEU A 109 8.38 -5.84 -4.28
CA LEU A 109 7.82 -6.68 -5.34
C LEU A 109 8.68 -6.69 -6.62
N SER A 110 9.28 -5.55 -6.99
CA SER A 110 10.15 -5.50 -8.19
C SER A 110 11.45 -6.28 -8.07
N GLN A 111 11.93 -6.56 -6.87
CA GLN A 111 13.18 -7.28 -6.63
C GLN A 111 12.99 -8.79 -6.55
N ASP A 112 11.75 -9.23 -6.32
CA ASP A 112 11.41 -10.64 -6.23
C ASP A 112 11.10 -11.20 -7.63
N SER A 113 12.01 -12.05 -8.12
CA SER A 113 11.92 -12.69 -9.43
C SER A 113 10.89 -13.84 -9.50
N GLU A 114 10.35 -14.28 -8.37
CA GLU A 114 9.37 -15.36 -8.29
C GLU A 114 7.94 -14.84 -8.44
N ASN A 115 7.73 -13.52 -8.40
CA ASN A 115 6.43 -12.90 -8.64
C ASN A 115 6.35 -12.26 -10.04
N ASN A 116 5.12 -12.01 -10.48
CA ASN A 116 4.82 -11.44 -11.81
C ASN A 116 4.48 -9.94 -11.77
N TRP A 117 4.79 -9.24 -10.68
CA TRP A 117 4.48 -7.82 -10.53
C TRP A 117 5.63 -6.97 -11.05
N ALA A 118 5.30 -6.04 -11.94
CA ALA A 118 6.22 -5.00 -12.39
C ALA A 118 5.64 -3.63 -12.03
N LYS A 119 6.53 -2.66 -11.76
CA LYS A 119 6.13 -1.26 -11.60
C LYS A 119 5.37 -0.81 -12.86
N PRO A 120 4.15 -0.26 -12.71
CA PRO A 120 3.42 0.31 -13.83
C PRO A 120 4.25 1.35 -14.58
N THR A 121 4.27 1.26 -15.91
CA THR A 121 4.87 2.29 -16.76
C THR A 121 3.99 3.53 -16.73
N LEU A 122 4.59 4.68 -16.40
CA LEU A 122 3.89 5.95 -16.39
C LEU A 122 3.99 6.59 -17.78
N PRO A 123 2.95 7.29 -18.25
CA PRO A 123 3.06 8.09 -19.46
C PRO A 123 4.17 9.16 -19.28
N PRO A 124 4.88 9.54 -20.37
CA PRO A 124 5.88 10.59 -20.30
C PRO A 124 5.22 11.88 -19.82
N GLN A 125 5.74 12.48 -18.74
CA GLN A 125 5.26 13.77 -18.27
C GLN A 125 5.66 14.82 -19.30
N SER A 126 4.67 15.52 -19.86
CA SER A 126 4.91 16.60 -20.80
C SER A 126 5.43 17.79 -19.99
N SER A 127 6.68 18.19 -20.24
CA SER A 127 7.23 19.43 -19.71
C SER A 127 6.55 20.60 -20.39
N GLU A 128 5.77 21.38 -19.64
CA GLU A 128 5.40 22.76 -20.00
C GLU A 128 6.51 23.74 -19.61
#